data_AF-A0A239R2D3-F1
#
_entry.id   AF-A0A239R2D3-F1
#
_cell.length_a   1.000
_cell.length_b   1.000
_cell.length_c   1.000
_cell.angle_alpha   90.00
_cell.angle_beta   90.00
_cell.angle_gamma   90.00
#
_symmetry.space_group_name_H-M   'P 1'
#
loop_
_entity.id
_entity.type
_entity.pdbx_description
1 polymer ?
#
loop_
_entity_poly.entity_id
_entity_poly.type
_entity_poly.pdbx_seq_one_letter_code
_entity_poly.pdbx_strand_id
1 'polypeptide(L)'
;MTPSYRQKSGTYPLGLLKMTRRIYYILLVGIIMFFLSSCDSNVIGFNQESNTVYTIDNYPISSLKIEMEKSKMYFRIRKVVSLKGSTCIKLDSLGDNYKIESIRGFKAPMGKNVPMLPLEIYEINHSSIGDAASCIIYVLTDKDGRVDRVMSRYEYEKQEGLKSN
;
A
#
# COMPACT_ATOMS: atom_id res chain seq x y z
N MET A 1 -73.50 31.89 -15.12
CA MET A 1 -72.57 31.43 -16.17
C MET A 1 -71.24 31.07 -15.51
N THR A 2 -70.99 29.78 -15.30
CA THR A 2 -69.76 29.25 -14.71
C THR A 2 -68.87 28.70 -15.82
N PRO A 3 -67.57 29.05 -15.88
CA PRO A 3 -66.69 28.55 -16.94
C PRO A 3 -66.33 27.09 -16.66
N SER A 4 -66.61 26.24 -17.65
CA SER A 4 -66.20 24.84 -17.67
C SER A 4 -64.71 24.75 -17.99
N TYR A 5 -63.90 24.40 -16.99
CA TYR A 5 -62.48 24.14 -17.18
C TYR A 5 -62.28 22.73 -17.75
N ARG A 6 -61.97 22.67 -19.04
CA ARG A 6 -61.64 21.44 -19.76
C ARG A 6 -60.23 20.99 -19.37
N GLN A 7 -60.11 20.02 -18.47
CA GLN A 7 -58.85 19.35 -18.14
C GLN A 7 -58.32 18.61 -19.38
N LYS A 8 -57.21 19.10 -19.95
CA LYS A 8 -56.42 18.36 -20.94
C LYS A 8 -55.54 17.35 -20.19
N SER A 9 -55.91 16.07 -20.25
CA SER A 9 -55.06 14.97 -19.82
C SER A 9 -53.85 14.87 -20.74
N GLY A 10 -52.73 15.46 -20.31
CA GLY A 10 -51.45 15.32 -20.97
C GLY A 10 -50.92 13.90 -20.79
N THR A 11 -51.10 13.05 -21.80
CA THR A 11 -50.37 11.80 -21.95
C THR A 11 -48.92 12.13 -22.25
N TYR A 12 -48.07 12.15 -21.22
CA TYR A 12 -46.63 12.18 -21.42
C TYR A 12 -46.22 10.93 -22.22
N PRO A 13 -45.45 11.06 -23.31
CA PRO A 13 -45.09 9.91 -24.12
C PRO A 13 -44.22 8.96 -23.28
N LEU A 14 -44.70 7.72 -23.08
CA LEU A 14 -44.02 6.64 -22.36
C LEU A 14 -42.55 6.42 -22.81
N GLY A 15 -42.18 6.90 -24.01
CA GLY A 15 -40.82 6.84 -24.55
C GLY A 15 -39.79 7.69 -23.79
N LEU A 16 -40.16 8.87 -23.27
CA LEU A 16 -39.21 9.76 -22.58
C LEU A 16 -38.70 9.14 -21.26
N LEU A 17 -39.58 8.43 -20.56
CA LEU A 17 -39.31 7.79 -19.27
C LEU A 17 -38.38 6.56 -19.37
N LYS A 18 -38.37 5.88 -20.54
CA LYS A 18 -37.41 4.80 -20.82
C LYS A 18 -36.02 5.34 -21.17
N MET A 19 -35.94 6.49 -21.82
CA MET A 19 -34.68 7.10 -22.24
C MET A 19 -33.88 7.62 -21.04
N THR A 20 -34.55 8.25 -20.07
CA THR A 20 -33.94 8.74 -18.83
C THR A 20 -33.39 7.62 -17.95
N ARG A 21 -34.08 6.47 -17.87
CA ARG A 21 -33.59 5.29 -17.14
C ARG A 21 -32.29 4.74 -17.72
N ARG A 22 -32.16 4.65 -19.04
CA ARG A 22 -30.92 4.16 -19.69
C ARG A 22 -29.72 5.07 -19.45
N ILE A 23 -29.93 6.38 -19.53
CA ILE A 23 -28.89 7.39 -19.25
C ILE A 23 -28.43 7.30 -17.79
N TYR A 24 -29.38 7.11 -16.85
CA TYR A 24 -29.05 6.92 -15.44
C TYR A 24 -28.15 5.69 -15.20
N TYR A 25 -28.46 4.54 -15.82
CA TYR A 25 -27.62 3.35 -15.69
C TYR A 25 -26.22 3.55 -16.29
N ILE A 26 -26.11 4.25 -17.42
CA ILE A 26 -24.81 4.54 -18.04
C ILE A 26 -23.97 5.45 -17.12
N LEU A 27 -24.59 6.49 -16.53
CA LEU A 27 -23.90 7.37 -15.58
C LEU A 27 -23.49 6.63 -14.31
N LEU A 28 -24.35 5.79 -13.75
CA LEU A 28 -24.04 4.97 -12.58
C LEU A 28 -22.86 4.03 -12.85
N VAL A 29 -22.87 3.31 -13.98
CA VAL A 29 -21.77 2.43 -14.37
C VAL A 29 -20.49 3.24 -14.62
N GLY A 30 -20.58 4.41 -15.23
CA GLY A 30 -19.44 5.32 -15.42
C GLY A 30 -18.81 5.75 -14.10
N ILE A 31 -19.62 6.11 -13.10
CA ILE A 31 -19.16 6.47 -11.76
C ILE A 31 -18.50 5.27 -11.07
N ILE A 32 -19.12 4.09 -11.13
CA ILE A 32 -18.55 2.86 -10.54
C ILE A 32 -17.22 2.51 -11.21
N MET A 33 -17.14 2.56 -12.54
CA MET A 33 -15.90 2.29 -13.28
C MET A 33 -14.80 3.31 -12.95
N PHE A 34 -15.14 4.59 -12.78
CA PHE A 34 -14.19 5.62 -12.36
C PHE A 34 -13.60 5.33 -10.97
N PHE A 35 -14.43 4.91 -10.01
CA PHE A 35 -13.96 4.52 -8.68
C PHE A 35 -13.14 3.21 -8.69
N LEU A 36 -13.44 2.27 -9.59
CA LEU A 36 -12.68 1.02 -9.73
C LEU A 36 -11.32 1.22 -10.42
N SER A 37 -11.17 2.26 -11.25
CA SER A 37 -9.89 2.58 -11.91
C SER A 37 -8.86 3.24 -10.99
N SER A 38 -9.24 3.67 -9.78
CA SER A 38 -8.33 4.38 -8.85
C SER A 38 -7.57 3.44 -7.90
N CYS A 39 -7.26 2.23 -8.35
CA CYS A 39 -6.33 1.34 -7.65
C CYS A 39 -4.89 1.77 -7.95
N ASP A 40 -4.41 2.79 -7.23
CA ASP A 40 -3.01 3.19 -7.30
C ASP A 40 -2.09 2.11 -6.73
N SER A 41 -0.98 1.87 -7.41
CA SER A 41 0.01 0.88 -7.05
C SER A 41 0.74 1.29 -5.78
N ASN A 42 0.63 0.51 -4.71
CA ASN A 42 1.33 0.82 -3.45
C ASN A 42 2.80 0.37 -3.47
N VAL A 43 3.56 0.91 -4.43
CA VAL A 43 4.96 0.57 -4.67
C VAL A 43 5.87 1.30 -3.68
N ILE A 44 6.82 0.55 -3.14
CA ILE A 44 7.89 1.08 -2.30
C ILE A 44 9.24 0.91 -2.97
N GLY A 45 10.15 1.83 -2.68
CA GLY A 45 11.57 1.74 -2.98
C GLY A 45 12.41 1.81 -1.71
N PHE A 46 13.72 1.65 -1.88
CA PHE A 46 14.68 1.70 -0.79
C PHE A 46 15.91 2.51 -1.19
N ASN A 47 16.22 3.53 -0.40
CA ASN A 47 17.46 4.29 -0.53
C ASN A 47 18.53 3.65 0.35
N GLN A 48 19.58 3.12 -0.30
CA GLN A 48 20.68 2.42 0.35
C GLN A 48 21.54 3.34 1.22
N GLU A 49 21.78 4.58 0.77
CA GLU A 49 22.67 5.53 1.46
C GLU A 49 22.06 5.99 2.79
N SER A 50 20.74 6.21 2.80
CA SER A 50 20.04 6.74 3.97
C SER A 50 19.22 5.69 4.72
N ASN A 51 19.34 4.42 4.35
CA ASN A 51 18.59 3.30 4.93
C ASN A 51 17.08 3.60 5.06
N THR A 52 16.49 4.10 3.98
CA THR A 52 15.14 4.68 3.97
C THR A 52 14.23 3.94 3.02
N VAL A 53 13.09 3.46 3.52
CA VAL A 53 11.97 2.99 2.69
C VAL A 53 11.13 4.18 2.29
N TYR A 54 10.77 4.31 1.02
CA TYR A 54 9.92 5.40 0.52
C TYR A 54 8.85 4.88 -0.43
N THR A 55 7.72 5.56 -0.52
CA THR A 55 6.69 5.26 -1.52
C THR A 55 6.98 5.99 -2.82
N ILE A 56 6.77 5.33 -3.96
CA ILE A 56 6.94 5.97 -5.28
C ILE A 56 5.82 6.98 -5.54
N ASP A 57 4.59 6.64 -5.19
CA ASP A 57 3.40 7.44 -5.48
C ASP A 57 3.04 8.44 -4.37
N ASN A 58 3.99 8.75 -3.47
CA ASN A 58 3.82 9.69 -2.35
C ASN A 58 2.63 9.38 -1.41
N TYR A 59 2.23 8.12 -1.31
CA TYR A 59 1.24 7.68 -0.33
C TYR A 59 1.86 7.50 1.06
N PRO A 60 1.22 7.94 2.15
CA PRO A 60 1.76 7.73 3.49
C PRO A 60 1.84 6.24 3.85
N ILE A 61 3.03 5.80 4.29
CA ILE A 61 3.27 4.44 4.75
C ILE A 61 2.54 4.21 6.06
N SER A 62 1.57 3.30 6.06
CA SER A 62 0.76 3.01 7.25
C SER A 62 1.38 1.94 8.14
N SER A 63 1.97 0.92 7.50
CA SER A 63 2.60 -0.22 8.14
C SER A 63 3.67 -0.80 7.21
N LEU A 64 4.81 -1.18 7.80
CA LEU A 64 5.80 -2.05 7.17
C LEU A 64 5.92 -3.34 7.98
N LYS A 65 5.96 -4.45 7.27
CA LYS A 65 6.32 -5.75 7.78
C LYS A 65 7.79 -5.98 7.42
N ILE A 66 8.64 -6.29 8.39
CA ILE A 66 10.06 -6.60 8.15
C ILE A 66 10.34 -7.99 8.70
N GLU A 67 10.82 -8.86 7.82
CA GLU A 67 11.20 -10.24 8.14
C GLU A 67 12.67 -10.45 7.78
N MET A 68 13.42 -11.00 8.72
CA MET A 68 14.86 -11.27 8.57
C MET A 68 15.05 -12.77 8.40
N GLU A 69 15.56 -13.18 7.25
CA GLU A 69 15.50 -14.58 6.81
C GLU A 69 16.40 -15.50 7.65
N LYS A 70 17.67 -15.14 7.84
CA LYS A 70 18.65 -16.01 8.51
C LYS A 70 18.51 -15.99 10.02
N SER A 71 18.36 -14.81 10.60
CA SER A 71 18.14 -14.60 12.04
C SER A 71 16.72 -14.98 12.49
N LYS A 72 15.80 -15.19 11.54
CA LYS A 72 14.39 -15.56 11.80
C LYS A 72 13.67 -14.55 12.68
N MET A 73 14.06 -13.28 12.59
CA MET A 73 13.45 -12.19 13.35
C MET A 73 12.33 -11.54 12.57
N TYR A 74 11.34 -11.03 13.31
CA TYR A 74 10.13 -10.50 12.71
C TYR A 74 9.60 -9.29 13.47
N PHE A 75 9.45 -8.17 12.75
CA PHE A 75 9.00 -6.90 13.30
C PHE A 75 7.95 -6.25 12.41
N ARG A 76 7.08 -5.45 13.02
CA ARG A 76 6.16 -4.58 12.30
C ARG A 76 6.37 -3.14 12.72
N ILE A 77 6.67 -2.29 11.75
CA ILE A 77 6.65 -0.85 11.94
C ILE A 77 5.23 -0.38 11.63
N ARG A 78 4.59 0.28 12.59
CA ARG A 78 3.23 0.80 12.41
C ARG A 78 3.18 2.27 12.76
N LYS A 79 2.42 3.04 11.99
CA LYS A 79 2.14 4.43 12.35
C LYS A 79 1.43 4.49 13.71
N VAL A 80 1.75 5.50 14.50
CA VAL A 80 1.04 5.76 15.76
C VAL A 80 -0.38 6.21 15.44
N VAL A 81 -1.35 5.69 16.20
CA VAL A 81 -2.77 6.06 16.07
C VAL A 81 -2.88 7.57 16.28
N SER A 82 -3.70 8.25 15.46
CA SER A 82 -3.85 9.72 15.37
C SER A 82 -2.85 10.48 14.49
N LEU A 83 -1.79 9.83 13.96
CA LEU A 83 -0.83 10.49 13.08
C LEU A 83 -1.05 10.13 11.59
N LYS A 84 -0.64 11.04 10.70
CA LYS A 84 -0.86 10.97 9.25
C LYS A 84 0.02 9.92 8.55
N GLY A 85 1.10 9.47 9.20
CA GLY A 85 2.16 8.70 8.55
C GLY A 85 3.08 9.62 7.73
N SER A 86 4.03 9.01 7.03
CA SER A 86 5.07 9.64 6.22
C SER A 86 5.23 8.86 4.93
N THR A 87 5.60 9.54 3.84
CA THR A 87 5.92 8.91 2.56
C THR A 87 7.29 8.22 2.56
N CYS A 88 8.10 8.49 3.60
CA CYS A 88 9.38 7.84 3.82
C CYS A 88 9.60 7.48 5.29
N ILE A 89 10.27 6.35 5.55
CA ILE A 89 10.63 5.86 6.88
C ILE A 89 12.10 5.47 6.85
N LYS A 90 12.90 6.14 7.68
CA LYS A 90 14.27 5.73 7.98
C LYS A 90 14.26 4.54 8.93
N LEU A 91 14.93 3.45 8.56
CA LEU A 91 14.97 2.24 9.36
C LEU A 91 15.98 2.35 10.51
N ASP A 92 17.02 3.15 10.36
CA ASP A 92 18.03 3.40 11.40
C ASP A 92 17.58 4.43 12.47
N SER A 93 16.52 5.18 12.19
CA SER A 93 16.05 6.31 13.00
C SER A 93 14.55 6.53 12.79
N LEU A 94 13.73 5.64 13.36
CA LEU A 94 12.27 5.78 13.33
C LEU A 94 11.86 7.03 14.12
N GLY A 95 11.34 8.01 13.40
CA GLY A 95 10.74 9.21 14.00
C GLY A 95 9.51 8.88 14.85
N ASP A 96 9.00 9.87 15.58
CA ASP A 96 7.91 9.70 16.55
C ASP A 96 6.56 9.31 15.95
N ASN A 97 6.44 9.42 14.63
CA ASN A 97 5.24 9.04 13.89
C ASN A 97 5.02 7.53 13.83
N TYR A 98 6.03 6.74 14.19
CA TYR A 98 6.03 5.29 14.06
C TYR A 98 6.48 4.60 15.34
N LYS A 99 6.03 3.36 15.50
CA LYS A 99 6.48 2.44 16.56
C LYS A 99 6.80 1.08 15.97
N ILE A 100 7.76 0.40 16.58
CA ILE A 100 8.07 -1.01 16.27
C ILE A 100 7.26 -1.88 17.21
N GLU A 101 6.46 -2.77 16.64
CA GLU A 101 5.74 -3.82 17.33
C GLU A 101 6.49 -5.13 17.10
N SER A 102 6.74 -5.86 18.17
CA SER A 102 7.21 -7.23 18.04
C SER A 102 6.04 -8.15 17.73
N ILE A 103 6.28 -9.16 16.91
CA ILE A 103 5.26 -10.15 16.56
C ILE A 103 5.85 -11.53 16.82
N ARG A 104 5.01 -12.50 17.21
CA ARG A 104 5.41 -13.90 17.46
C ARG A 104 6.46 -14.07 18.58
N GLY A 105 6.43 -13.23 19.61
CA GLY A 105 7.24 -13.43 20.82
C GLY A 105 8.72 -13.02 20.70
N PHE A 106 9.15 -12.50 19.55
CA PHE A 106 10.46 -11.85 19.44
C PHE A 106 10.45 -10.55 20.26
N LYS A 107 11.61 -10.13 20.78
CA LYS A 107 11.73 -8.81 21.42
C LYS A 107 11.87 -7.76 20.33
N ALA A 108 11.05 -6.71 20.36
CA ALA A 108 11.29 -5.54 19.52
C ALA A 108 12.69 -4.98 19.84
N PRO A 109 13.38 -4.39 18.86
CA PRO A 109 14.62 -3.66 19.13
C PRO A 109 14.38 -2.62 20.22
N MET A 110 15.31 -2.51 21.18
CA MET A 110 15.17 -1.54 22.28
C MET A 110 15.27 -0.09 21.81
N GLY A 111 15.87 0.14 20.63
CA GLY A 111 15.88 1.45 19.97
C GLY A 111 14.73 1.60 18.97
N LYS A 112 14.40 2.84 18.63
CA LYS A 112 13.53 3.18 17.50
C LYS A 112 14.29 2.95 16.18
N ASN A 113 14.83 1.76 15.97
CA ASN A 113 15.61 1.40 14.79
C ASN A 113 15.52 -0.10 14.50
N VAL A 114 15.60 -0.45 13.23
CA VAL A 114 15.74 -1.81 12.74
C VAL A 114 17.25 -2.13 12.68
N PRO A 115 17.72 -3.18 13.37
CA PRO A 115 19.12 -3.54 13.33
C PRO A 115 19.51 -4.05 11.94
N MET A 116 20.59 -3.51 11.37
CA MET A 116 21.20 -4.03 10.15
C MET A 116 22.33 -4.99 10.52
N LEU A 117 21.99 -6.28 10.63
CA LEU A 117 22.91 -7.39 10.82
C LEU A 117 23.70 -7.72 9.54
N PRO A 118 24.93 -8.21 9.66
CA PRO A 118 25.75 -8.63 8.52
C PRO A 118 25.24 -9.90 7.86
N LEU A 119 25.47 -10.00 6.54
CA LEU A 119 25.13 -11.13 5.69
C LEU A 119 23.66 -11.55 5.82
N GLU A 120 22.75 -10.64 6.09
CA GLU A 120 21.33 -10.89 6.32
C GLU A 120 20.47 -10.45 5.12
N ILE A 121 19.31 -11.07 4.99
CA ILE A 121 18.28 -10.76 3.99
C ILE A 121 17.05 -10.23 4.73
N TYR A 122 16.62 -9.02 4.36
CA TYR A 122 15.43 -8.38 4.89
C TYR A 122 14.35 -8.39 3.83
N GLU A 123 13.24 -9.08 4.07
CA GLU A 123 12.01 -8.92 3.33
C GLU A 123 11.22 -7.76 3.94
N ILE A 124 11.04 -6.68 3.17
CA ILE A 124 10.26 -5.51 3.56
C ILE A 124 8.98 -5.51 2.74
N ASN A 125 7.85 -5.69 3.43
CA ASN A 125 6.54 -5.71 2.83
C ASN A 125 5.72 -4.50 3.29
N HIS A 126 5.22 -3.74 2.32
CA HIS A 126 4.40 -2.57 2.55
C HIS A 126 2.90 -2.91 2.57
N SER A 127 2.23 -2.42 3.61
CA SER A 127 0.77 -2.38 3.68
C SER A 127 0.28 -0.94 3.80
N SER A 128 -0.49 -0.52 2.80
CA SER A 128 -1.21 0.75 2.74
C SER A 128 -2.68 0.56 3.19
N ILE A 129 -3.37 1.69 3.34
CA ILE A 129 -4.82 1.72 3.60
C ILE A 129 -5.53 1.73 2.24
N GLY A 130 -6.37 0.72 1.97
CA GLY A 130 -7.01 0.50 0.67
C GLY A 130 -6.34 -0.65 -0.08
N ASP A 131 -7.08 -1.73 -0.33
CA ASP A 131 -6.64 -3.03 -0.85
C ASP A 131 -6.01 -2.97 -2.26
N ALA A 132 -4.83 -2.39 -2.38
CA ALA A 132 -4.00 -2.51 -3.58
C ALA A 132 -2.69 -3.24 -3.23
N ALA A 133 -2.20 -4.02 -4.21
CA ALA A 133 -1.17 -5.05 -4.07
C ALA A 133 -0.02 -4.66 -3.13
N SER A 134 0.24 -5.52 -2.15
CA SER A 134 1.41 -5.39 -1.27
C SER A 134 2.68 -5.48 -2.10
N CYS A 135 3.49 -4.42 -2.10
CA CYS A 135 4.81 -4.43 -2.71
C CYS A 135 5.81 -5.01 -1.71
N ILE A 136 6.66 -5.92 -2.18
CA ILE A 136 7.71 -6.57 -1.41
C ILE A 136 9.04 -6.25 -2.06
N ILE A 137 9.99 -5.79 -1.25
CA ILE A 137 11.39 -5.61 -1.63
C ILE A 137 12.28 -6.43 -0.70
N TYR A 138 13.41 -6.88 -1.24
CA TYR A 138 14.42 -7.64 -0.53
C TYR A 138 15.68 -6.79 -0.41
N VAL A 139 16.18 -6.62 0.81
CA VAL A 139 17.42 -5.88 1.08
C VAL A 139 18.47 -6.86 1.57
N LEU A 140 19.58 -6.95 0.87
CA LEU A 140 20.72 -7.80 1.21
C LEU A 140 21.82 -6.95 1.82
N THR A 141 22.40 -7.47 2.90
CA THR A 141 23.51 -6.82 3.59
C THR A 141 24.82 -7.55 3.38
N ASP A 142 25.92 -6.80 3.36
CA ASP A 142 27.27 -7.33 3.27
C ASP A 142 27.78 -7.85 4.63
N LYS A 143 29.05 -8.27 4.65
CA LYS A 143 29.75 -8.76 5.85
C LYS A 143 29.87 -7.72 6.98
N ASP A 144 29.71 -6.44 6.67
CA ASP A 144 29.85 -5.33 7.61
C ASP A 144 28.46 -4.79 8.04
N GLY A 145 27.37 -5.43 7.59
CA GLY A 145 25.99 -5.03 7.90
C GLY A 145 25.51 -3.83 7.10
N ARG A 146 26.22 -3.45 6.03
CA ARG A 146 25.79 -2.38 5.12
C ARG A 146 24.93 -2.95 4.01
N VAL A 147 24.04 -2.12 3.46
CA VAL A 147 23.20 -2.54 2.35
C VAL A 147 24.05 -2.70 1.09
N ASP A 148 24.10 -3.91 0.55
CA ASP A 148 24.82 -4.27 -0.66
C ASP A 148 23.89 -4.23 -1.89
N ARG A 149 22.68 -4.77 -1.73
CA ARG A 149 21.74 -4.89 -2.84
C ARG A 149 20.29 -4.75 -2.39
N VAL A 150 19.48 -4.14 -3.25
CA VAL A 150 18.02 -4.12 -3.13
C VAL A 150 17.45 -4.84 -4.35
N MET A 151 16.50 -5.74 -4.14
CA MET A 151 15.88 -6.54 -5.20
C MET A 151 14.37 -6.52 -5.10
N SER A 152 13.72 -6.61 -6.25
CA SER A 152 12.31 -6.98 -6.35
C SER A 152 12.12 -8.46 -6.02
N ARG A 153 10.87 -8.85 -5.74
CA ARG A 153 10.51 -10.26 -5.52
C ARG A 153 10.91 -11.18 -6.68
N TYR A 154 10.71 -10.74 -7.92
CA TYR A 154 11.06 -11.52 -9.10
C TYR A 154 12.57 -11.80 -9.19
N GLU A 155 13.40 -10.79 -8.91
CA GLU A 155 14.86 -10.93 -8.94
C GLU A 155 15.37 -11.86 -7.83
N TYR A 156 14.79 -11.76 -6.63
CA TYR A 156 15.10 -12.64 -5.51
C TYR A 156 14.76 -14.10 -5.81
N GLU A 157 13.52 -14.38 -6.26
CA GLU A 157 13.07 -15.73 -6.61
C GLU A 157 13.92 -16.36 -7.73
N LYS A 158 14.33 -15.55 -8.73
CA LYS A 158 15.24 -15.98 -9.79
C LYS A 158 16.62 -16.38 -9.25
N GLN A 159 17.14 -15.64 -8.27
CA GLN A 159 18.44 -15.93 -7.66
C GLN A 159 18.40 -17.21 -6.82
N GLU A 160 17.36 -17.41 -6.01
CA GLU A 160 17.20 -18.63 -5.20
C GLU A 160 16.92 -19.88 -6.04
N GLY A 161 16.16 -19.72 -7.14
CA GLY A 161 15.93 -20.79 -8.11
C GLY A 161 17.23 -21.24 -8.82
N LEU A 162 18.18 -20.33 -9.03
CA LEU A 162 19.50 -20.66 -9.58
C LEU A 162 20.42 -21.39 -8.58
N LYS A 163 20.21 -21.22 -7.27
CA LYS A 163 20.99 -21.94 -6.24
C LYS A 163 20.48 -23.36 -5.96
N SER A 164 19.25 -23.66 -6.40
CA SER A 164 18.57 -24.93 -6.14
C SER A 164 18.79 -25.97 -7.25
N ASN A 165 19.53 -25.62 -8.30
CA ASN A 165 19.95 -26.50 -9.40
C ASN A 165 21.47 -26.69 -9.38
#